data_AF-A0A418GLA4-F1
#
_entry.id   AF-A0A418GLA4-F1
#
_cell.length_a   1.000
_cell.length_b   1.000
_cell.length_c   1.000
_cell.angle_alpha   90.00
_cell.angle_beta   90.00
_cell.angle_gamma   90.00
#
_symmetry.space_group_name_H-M   'P 1'
#
loop_
_entity.id
_entity.type
_entity.pdbx_description
1 polymer ?
#
loop_
_entity_poly.entity_id
_entity_poly.type
_entity_poly.pdbx_seq_one_letter_code
_entity_poly.pdbx_strand_id
1 'polypeptide(L)'
;HNQAYTEAMLTEYADFFRQVESSPLNPAQARAVVNGEHSLLVLAGAGSGKTSVLVARAGWLLARGEASPEQILLLAFGRKAAEEMHERIRERLHTEDITARTFHA
;
A
#
# COMPACT_ATOMS: atom_id res chain seq x y z
N HIS A 1 10.66 11.72 -15.60
CA HIS A 1 10.74 12.57 -14.40
C HIS A 1 10.72 11.76 -13.09
N ASN A 2 10.17 10.53 -13.06
CA ASN A 2 9.92 9.78 -11.81
C ASN A 2 10.91 8.62 -11.52
N GLN A 3 11.79 8.22 -12.45
CA GLN A 3 12.70 7.07 -12.25
C GLN A 3 13.79 7.33 -11.21
N ALA A 4 14.51 8.45 -11.31
CA ALA A 4 15.56 8.78 -10.34
C ALA A 4 14.99 8.96 -8.91
N TYR A 5 13.81 9.60 -8.79
CA TYR A 5 13.08 9.69 -7.52
C TYR A 5 12.73 8.30 -6.98
N THR A 6 12.15 7.46 -7.82
CA THR A 6 11.79 6.08 -7.48
C THR A 6 13.00 5.29 -7.00
N GLU A 7 14.14 5.35 -7.69
CA GLU A 7 15.36 4.64 -7.32
C GLU A 7 15.95 5.15 -5.99
N ALA A 8 15.96 6.46 -5.79
CA ALA A 8 16.40 7.07 -4.53
C ALA A 8 15.53 6.61 -3.37
N MET A 9 14.20 6.66 -3.50
CA MET A 9 13.27 6.23 -2.46
C MET A 9 13.34 4.73 -2.17
N LEU A 10 13.50 3.89 -3.19
CA LEU A 10 13.69 2.44 -3.01
C LEU A 10 14.96 2.12 -2.22
N THR A 11 15.99 2.95 -2.37
CA THR A 11 17.26 2.79 -1.64
C THR A 11 17.15 3.32 -0.22
N GLU A 12 16.65 4.54 -0.04
CA GLU A 12 16.51 5.21 1.26
C GLU A 12 15.56 4.44 2.20
N TYR A 13 14.47 3.88 1.67
CA TYR A 13 13.44 3.18 2.43
C TYR A 13 13.48 1.66 2.22
N ALA A 14 14.66 1.09 1.92
CA ALA A 14 14.81 -0.33 1.66
C ALA A 14 14.25 -1.21 2.80
N ASP A 15 14.42 -0.79 4.06
CA ASP A 15 13.87 -1.50 5.23
C ASP A 15 12.35 -1.55 5.24
N PHE A 16 11.70 -0.44 4.90
CA PHE A 16 10.24 -0.38 4.79
C PHE A 16 9.74 -1.43 3.79
N PHE A 17 10.30 -1.49 2.58
CA PHE A 17 9.86 -2.45 1.55
C PHE A 17 10.16 -3.92 1.90
N ARG A 18 11.12 -4.15 2.79
CA ARG A 18 11.44 -5.49 3.32
C ARG A 18 10.48 -5.95 4.42
N GLN A 19 9.90 -5.03 5.18
CA GLN A 19 9.23 -5.33 6.45
C GLN A 19 7.74 -4.96 6.50
N VAL A 20 7.27 -4.08 5.62
CA VAL A 20 5.86 -3.61 5.60
C VAL A 20 4.85 -4.75 5.40
N GLU A 21 5.29 -5.88 4.86
CA GLU A 21 4.45 -7.03 4.57
C GLU A 21 5.06 -8.33 5.10
N SER A 22 4.27 -9.42 5.10
CA SER A 22 4.73 -10.74 5.59
C SER A 22 5.96 -11.28 4.84
N SER A 23 6.17 -10.81 3.62
CA SER A 23 7.34 -11.09 2.79
C SER A 23 7.77 -9.80 2.11
N PRO A 24 9.08 -9.62 1.83
CA PRO A 24 9.57 -8.45 1.10
C PRO A 24 8.81 -8.23 -0.20
N LEU A 25 8.50 -6.96 -0.50
CA LEU A 25 7.91 -6.61 -1.79
C LEU A 25 8.93 -6.87 -2.89
N ASN A 26 8.46 -7.46 -4.00
CA ASN A 26 9.30 -7.59 -5.18
C ASN A 26 9.53 -6.20 -5.84
N PRO A 27 10.52 -6.06 -6.72
CA PRO A 27 10.86 -4.75 -7.31
C PRO A 27 9.70 -4.08 -8.05
N ALA A 28 8.78 -4.82 -8.66
CA ALA A 28 7.63 -4.26 -9.35
C ALA A 28 6.57 -3.73 -8.36
N GLN A 29 6.33 -4.47 -7.28
CA GLN A 29 5.44 -4.04 -6.19
C GLN A 29 6.00 -2.81 -5.47
N ALA A 30 7.28 -2.81 -5.11
CA ALA A 30 7.91 -1.66 -4.45
C ALA A 30 7.87 -0.40 -5.33
N ARG A 31 8.13 -0.54 -6.65
CA ARG A 31 7.96 0.57 -7.61
C ARG A 31 6.53 1.09 -7.69
N ALA A 32 5.53 0.20 -7.65
CA ALA A 32 4.13 0.62 -7.62
C ALA A 32 3.80 1.37 -6.32
N VAL A 33 4.37 0.95 -5.19
CA VAL A 33 4.17 1.61 -3.88
C VAL A 33 4.85 2.97 -3.81
N VAL A 34 6.02 3.15 -4.40
CA VAL A 34 6.80 4.40 -4.23
C VAL A 34 6.44 5.49 -5.23
N ASN A 35 5.69 5.15 -6.29
CA ASN A 35 5.40 6.08 -7.38
C ASN A 35 4.78 7.39 -6.84
N GLY A 36 5.41 8.53 -7.13
CA GLY A 36 4.97 9.86 -6.67
C GLY A 36 3.79 10.47 -7.42
N GLU A 37 3.13 9.74 -8.33
CA GLU A 37 1.98 10.25 -9.06
C GLU A 37 0.70 10.25 -8.20
N HIS A 38 -0.15 11.25 -8.43
CA HIS A 38 -1.43 11.40 -7.74
C HIS A 38 -2.44 10.29 -8.09
N SER A 39 -2.28 9.63 -9.22
CA SER A 39 -3.17 8.56 -9.68
C SER A 39 -2.34 7.50 -10.38
N LEU A 40 -2.47 6.26 -9.91
CA LEU A 40 -1.68 5.13 -10.39
C LEU A 40 -2.60 3.96 -10.75
N LEU A 41 -2.43 3.42 -11.95
CA LEU A 41 -3.05 2.16 -12.36
C LEU A 41 -2.03 1.02 -12.28
N VAL A 42 -2.30 0.03 -11.44
CA VAL A 42 -1.47 -1.18 -11.30
C VAL A 42 -2.15 -2.35 -12.00
N LEU A 43 -1.55 -2.85 -13.08
CA LEU A 43 -2.01 -4.06 -13.76
C LEU A 43 -1.46 -5.30 -13.01
N ALA A 44 -2.37 -6.11 -12.48
CA ALA A 44 -1.98 -7.18 -11.55
C ALA A 44 -2.83 -8.46 -11.73
N GLY A 45 -2.17 -9.53 -12.20
CA GLY A 45 -2.76 -10.85 -12.37
C GLY A 45 -3.21 -11.50 -11.06
N ALA A 46 -3.94 -12.63 -11.14
CA ALA A 46 -4.27 -13.41 -9.95
C ALA A 46 -3.00 -13.82 -9.17
N GLY A 47 -3.03 -13.78 -7.84
CA GLY A 47 -1.89 -14.15 -6.99
C GLY A 47 -0.70 -13.17 -6.95
N SER A 48 -0.72 -12.07 -7.70
CA SER A 48 0.41 -11.11 -7.78
C SER A 48 0.62 -10.20 -6.55
N GLY A 49 -0.15 -10.39 -5.48
CA GLY A 49 -0.02 -9.58 -4.26
C GLY A 49 -0.64 -8.18 -4.34
N LYS A 50 -1.75 -8.02 -5.06
CA LYS A 50 -2.51 -6.76 -5.17
C LYS A 50 -2.79 -6.11 -3.80
N THR A 51 -3.29 -6.89 -2.86
CA THR A 51 -3.59 -6.41 -1.51
C THR A 51 -2.33 -5.94 -0.79
N SER A 52 -1.20 -6.66 -0.93
CA SER A 52 0.09 -6.25 -0.37
C SER A 52 0.51 -4.86 -0.87
N VAL A 53 0.31 -4.59 -2.18
CA VAL A 53 0.63 -3.27 -2.77
C VAL A 53 -0.28 -2.17 -2.20
N LEU A 54 -1.57 -2.44 -2.00
CA LEU A 54 -2.50 -1.46 -1.44
C LEU A 54 -2.17 -1.12 0.02
N VAL A 55 -1.94 -2.14 0.85
CA VAL A 55 -1.57 -1.95 2.27
C VAL A 55 -0.23 -1.25 2.38
N ALA A 56 0.78 -1.68 1.61
CA ALA A 56 2.08 -1.02 1.59
C ALA A 56 2.00 0.42 1.06
N ARG A 57 1.10 0.73 0.12
CA ARG A 57 0.89 2.12 -0.33
C ARG A 57 0.29 2.99 0.76
N ALA A 58 -0.67 2.48 1.52
CA ALA A 58 -1.18 3.20 2.70
C ALA A 58 -0.06 3.47 3.71
N GLY A 59 0.72 2.42 4.06
CA GLY A 59 1.88 2.57 4.94
C GLY A 59 2.94 3.54 4.42
N TRP A 60 3.15 3.58 3.11
CA TRP A 60 4.09 4.50 2.47
C TRP A 60 3.68 5.96 2.64
N LEU A 61 2.40 6.27 2.42
CA LEU A 61 1.86 7.62 2.61
C LEU A 61 1.99 8.08 4.06
N LEU A 62 1.75 7.17 5.02
CA LEU A 62 1.93 7.45 6.45
C LEU A 62 3.41 7.69 6.81
N ALA A 63 4.31 6.80 6.37
CA ALA A 63 5.74 6.89 6.65
C ALA A 63 6.37 8.19 6.10
N ARG A 64 5.81 8.71 5.01
CA ARG A 64 6.21 9.97 4.38
C ARG A 64 5.53 11.21 4.96
N GLY A 65 4.54 11.04 5.84
CA GLY A 65 3.73 12.14 6.36
C GLY A 65 2.87 12.83 5.28
N GLU A 66 2.60 12.14 4.18
CA GLU A 66 1.79 12.67 3.06
C GLU A 66 0.28 12.57 3.34
N ALA A 67 -0.12 11.73 4.28
CA ALA A 67 -1.49 11.60 4.77
C ALA A 67 -1.50 11.17 6.24
N SER A 68 -2.53 11.58 6.99
CA SER A 68 -2.91 10.94 8.24
C SER A 68 -3.78 9.70 7.96
N PRO A 69 -3.87 8.74 8.89
CA PRO A 69 -4.65 7.51 8.71
C PRO A 69 -6.09 7.74 8.27
N GLU A 70 -6.75 8.75 8.83
CA GLU A 70 -8.17 9.07 8.57
C GLU A 70 -8.38 9.67 7.18
N GLN A 71 -7.32 10.11 6.52
CA GLN A 71 -7.34 10.63 5.15
C GLN A 71 -7.22 9.51 4.10
N ILE A 72 -7.02 8.25 4.53
CA ILE A 72 -6.85 7.11 3.64
C ILE A 72 -8.12 6.25 3.65
N LEU A 73 -8.68 6.03 2.45
CA LEU A 73 -9.79 5.12 2.20
C LEU A 73 -9.36 4.02 1.24
N LEU A 74 -9.51 2.77 1.65
CA LEU A 74 -9.34 1.61 0.79
C LEU A 74 -10.70 0.99 0.43
N LEU A 75 -10.87 0.68 -0.85
CA LEU A 75 -12.13 0.13 -1.37
C LEU A 75 -11.90 -1.26 -1.99
N ALA A 76 -12.80 -2.19 -1.66
CA ALA A 76 -12.86 -3.53 -2.24
C ALA A 76 -14.26 -3.83 -2.79
N PHE A 77 -14.37 -4.84 -3.65
CA PHE A 77 -15.67 -5.27 -4.18
C PHE A 77 -16.44 -6.18 -3.22
N GLY A 78 -15.76 -7.10 -2.54
CA GLY A 78 -16.37 -8.06 -1.62
C GLY A 78 -16.10 -7.72 -0.15
N ARG A 79 -17.06 -8.03 0.73
CA ARG A 79 -16.94 -7.82 2.18
C ARG A 79 -15.71 -8.52 2.76
N LYS A 80 -15.52 -9.79 2.42
CA LYS A 80 -14.34 -10.57 2.83
C LYS A 80 -13.02 -9.88 2.46
N ALA A 81 -12.93 -9.30 1.27
CA ALA A 81 -11.71 -8.61 0.85
C ALA A 81 -11.49 -7.29 1.61
N ALA A 82 -12.57 -6.58 1.98
CA ALA A 82 -12.47 -5.39 2.84
C ALA A 82 -12.05 -5.77 4.26
N GLU A 83 -12.62 -6.85 4.83
CA GLU A 83 -12.26 -7.39 6.15
C GLU A 83 -10.80 -7.82 6.20
N GLU A 84 -10.35 -8.63 5.24
CA GLU A 84 -8.94 -9.05 5.12
C GLU A 84 -7.98 -7.85 5.02
N MET A 85 -8.38 -6.81 4.28
CA MET A 85 -7.57 -5.61 4.13
C MET A 85 -7.48 -4.82 5.43
N HIS A 86 -8.58 -4.72 6.17
CA HIS A 86 -8.63 -4.06 7.48
C HIS A 86 -7.78 -4.79 8.52
N GLU A 87 -7.90 -6.13 8.61
CA GLU A 87 -7.05 -6.95 9.49
C GLU A 87 -5.56 -6.76 9.16
N ARG A 88 -5.22 -6.75 7.88
CA ARG A 88 -3.84 -6.57 7.43
C ARG A 88 -3.30 -5.19 7.74
N ILE A 89 -4.11 -4.13 7.60
CA ILE A 89 -3.72 -2.78 8.03
C ILE A 89 -3.39 -2.76 9.52
N ARG A 90 -4.28 -3.31 10.35
CA ARG A 90 -4.07 -3.38 11.81
C ARG A 90 -2.76 -4.10 12.15
N GLU A 91 -2.52 -5.24 11.52
CA GLU A 91 -1.32 -6.06 11.77
C GLU A 91 -0.03 -5.38 11.29
N ARG A 92 -0.05 -4.71 10.14
CA ARG A 92 1.16 -4.19 9.48
C ARG A 92 1.48 -2.74 9.81
N LEU A 93 0.44 -1.92 9.94
CA LEU A 93 0.57 -0.47 10.12
C LEU A 93 0.21 -0.03 11.55
N HIS A 94 -0.26 -0.96 12.39
CA HIS A 94 -0.59 -0.73 13.79
C HIS A 94 -1.56 0.44 14.02
N THR A 95 -2.53 0.58 13.12
CA THR A 95 -3.58 1.60 13.19
C THR A 95 -4.95 0.99 12.87
N GLU A 96 -5.99 1.51 13.52
CA GLU A 96 -7.39 1.18 13.26
C GLU A 96 -8.08 2.26 12.42
N ASP A 97 -7.42 3.40 12.20
CA ASP A 97 -8.04 4.63 11.75
C ASP A 97 -8.13 4.72 10.21
N ILE A 98 -7.40 3.86 9.50
CA ILE A 98 -7.54 3.71 8.05
C ILE A 98 -8.82 2.93 7.75
N THR A 99 -9.69 3.56 6.96
CA THR A 99 -10.98 2.96 6.60
C THR A 99 -10.83 2.00 5.42
N ALA A 100 -11.32 0.77 5.56
CA ALA A 100 -11.45 -0.20 4.47
C ALA A 100 -12.93 -0.63 4.29
N ARG A 101 -13.52 -0.40 3.12
CA ARG A 101 -14.97 -0.62 2.87
C ARG A 101 -15.24 -1.25 1.50
N THR A 102 -16.49 -1.67 1.30
CA THR A 102 -16.98 -2.02 -0.03
C THR A 102 -17.58 -0.82 -0.75
N PHE A 103 -17.56 -0.81 -2.08
CA PHE A 103 -18.16 0.27 -2.90
C PHE A 103 -19.64 0.57 -2.59
N HIS A 104 -20.40 -0.42 -2.12
CA HIS A 104 -21.86 -0.32 -1.92
C HIS A 104 -22.28 -0.17 -0.45
N ALA A 105 -21.35 0.18 0.45
CA ALA A 105 -21.59 0.24 1.89
C ALA A 105 -21.65 1.67 2.43
#